data_AF-A0A2V8G1I8-F1
#
_entry.id   AF-A0A2V8G1I8-F1
#
_cell.length_a   1.000
_cell.length_b   1.000
_cell.length_c   1.000
_cell.angle_alpha   90.00
_cell.angle_beta   90.00
_cell.angle_gamma   90.00
#
_symmetry.space_group_name_H-M   'P 1'
#
loop_
_entity.id
_entity.type
_entity.pdbx_description
1 polymer ?
#
loop_
_entity_poly.entity_id
_entity_poly.type
_entity_poly.pdbx_seq_one_letter_code
_entity_poly.pdbx_strand_id
1 'polypeptide(L)'
;MLHTPRFARVFYSITLLLAGAAIGRAWPEPAHAQSANRVFEIRTYTAAEGKLPALTARFRDHTVKLFEKHGMTNIGYWTPQDAPLSQTTLIYVLAHQSREAAKKSWDGFRNDPEWQKAKAESEKNGPLTTKVESVFADPTDFSPMK
;
A
#
# COMPACT_ATOMS: atom_id res chain seq x y z
N MET A 1 11.13 -22.73 -64.73
CA MET A 1 11.02 -24.19 -64.84
C MET A 1 11.74 -24.77 -63.64
N LEU A 2 11.00 -25.27 -62.63
CA LEU A 2 10.77 -26.71 -62.38
C LEU A 2 12.11 -27.38 -62.05
N HIS A 3 12.36 -28.01 -60.91
CA HIS A 3 11.54 -29.02 -60.26
C HIS A 3 12.25 -29.48 -58.96
N THR A 4 11.50 -29.77 -57.90
CA THR A 4 11.96 -30.59 -56.76
C THR A 4 11.76 -32.08 -57.09
N PRO A 5 12.63 -32.97 -56.58
CA PRO A 5 12.21 -34.31 -56.13
C PRO A 5 12.77 -34.61 -54.72
N ARG A 6 11.97 -35.01 -53.70
CA ARG A 6 11.27 -36.28 -53.41
C ARG A 6 12.12 -37.38 -52.73
N PHE A 7 11.82 -37.58 -51.43
CA PHE A 7 11.65 -38.83 -50.63
C PHE A 7 12.78 -39.86 -50.39
N ALA A 8 13.05 -40.13 -49.10
CA ALA A 8 12.90 -41.44 -48.40
C ALA A 8 13.20 -41.24 -46.88
N ARG A 9 12.20 -41.14 -45.99
CA ARG A 9 11.63 -42.22 -45.14
C ARG A 9 12.65 -43.24 -44.59
N VAL A 10 13.04 -43.06 -43.33
CA VAL A 10 13.47 -44.16 -42.45
C VAL A 10 12.43 -44.26 -41.33
N PHE A 11 11.76 -45.41 -41.29
CA PHE A 11 10.92 -45.89 -40.19
C PHE A 11 11.77 -46.70 -39.19
N TYR A 12 11.14 -47.07 -38.07
CA TYR A 12 11.56 -47.91 -36.93
C TYR A 12 11.96 -47.09 -35.70
N SER A 13 11.29 -47.18 -34.54
CA SER A 13 10.32 -48.16 -34.06
C SER A 13 9.40 -47.53 -33.01
N ILE A 14 8.10 -47.79 -33.12
CA ILE A 14 7.16 -47.70 -32.00
C ILE A 14 7.47 -48.87 -31.07
N THR A 15 7.82 -48.56 -29.82
CA THR A 15 7.62 -49.49 -28.70
C THR A 15 6.57 -48.86 -27.79
N LEU A 16 5.42 -49.54 -27.69
CA LEU A 16 4.30 -49.14 -26.84
C LEU A 16 4.60 -49.45 -25.36
N LEU A 17 4.30 -48.46 -24.52
CA LEU A 17 3.68 -48.51 -23.18
C LEU A 17 4.10 -49.61 -22.18
N LEU A 18 4.69 -49.15 -21.06
CA LEU A 18 4.28 -49.61 -19.73
C LEU A 18 3.99 -48.43 -18.82
N ALA A 19 2.84 -48.52 -18.16
CA ALA A 19 2.32 -47.61 -17.17
C ALA A 19 3.17 -47.59 -15.89
N GLY A 20 3.09 -46.48 -15.16
CA GLY A 20 3.23 -46.50 -13.70
C GLY A 20 4.51 -45.87 -13.15
N ALA A 21 4.45 -44.57 -12.86
CA ALA A 21 4.57 -44.03 -11.50
C ALA A 21 4.54 -42.50 -11.62
N ALA A 22 3.46 -41.89 -11.15
CA ALA A 22 3.38 -40.46 -10.98
C ALA A 22 4.44 -40.01 -9.97
N ILE A 23 5.60 -39.60 -10.47
CA ILE A 23 6.55 -38.82 -9.67
C ILE A 23 5.97 -37.43 -9.61
N GLY A 24 5.16 -37.20 -8.58
CA GLY A 24 4.71 -35.88 -8.17
C GLY A 24 5.90 -35.02 -7.79
N ARG A 25 6.57 -34.46 -8.79
CA ARG A 25 7.26 -33.19 -8.64
C ARG A 25 6.30 -32.14 -9.17
N ALA A 26 5.48 -31.63 -8.25
CA ALA A 26 4.81 -30.37 -8.47
C ALA A 26 5.87 -29.36 -8.89
N TRP A 27 5.83 -28.91 -10.13
CA TRP A 27 6.42 -27.61 -10.42
C TRP A 27 5.73 -26.63 -9.48
N PRO A 28 6.47 -25.87 -8.65
CA PRO A 28 5.84 -24.74 -8.01
C PRO A 28 5.39 -23.85 -9.16
N GLU A 29 4.08 -23.74 -9.35
CA GLU A 29 3.50 -22.55 -9.98
C GLU A 29 4.25 -21.37 -9.39
N PRO A 30 4.78 -20.42 -10.19
CA PRO A 30 5.26 -19.19 -9.62
C PRO A 30 4.11 -18.68 -8.78
N ALA A 31 4.34 -18.52 -7.46
CA ALA A 31 3.41 -17.84 -6.62
C ALA A 31 3.29 -16.45 -7.25
N HIS A 32 2.25 -16.25 -8.06
CA HIS A 32 1.72 -14.93 -8.29
C HIS A 32 1.39 -14.47 -6.88
N ALA A 33 2.30 -13.70 -6.28
CA ALA A 33 2.02 -12.93 -5.11
C ALA A 33 0.68 -12.30 -5.43
N GLN A 34 -0.36 -12.76 -4.74
CA GLN A 34 -1.70 -12.22 -4.85
C GLN A 34 -1.47 -10.72 -4.82
N SER A 35 -1.74 -10.02 -5.93
CA SER A 35 -1.68 -8.57 -5.93
C SER A 35 -2.78 -8.20 -4.95
N ALA A 36 -2.42 -8.09 -3.68
CA ALA A 36 -3.31 -7.69 -2.64
C ALA A 36 -3.67 -6.29 -3.07
N ASN A 37 -4.86 -6.10 -3.64
CA ASN A 37 -5.35 -4.80 -4.08
C ASN A 37 -5.39 -3.95 -2.82
N ARG A 38 -4.29 -3.26 -2.53
CA ARG A 38 -4.21 -2.34 -1.41
C ARG A 38 -5.02 -1.13 -1.79
N VAL A 39 -5.75 -0.61 -0.81
CA VAL A 39 -6.41 0.68 -0.97
C VAL A 39 -5.51 1.73 -0.37
N PHE A 40 -5.14 2.72 -1.17
CA PHE A 40 -4.36 3.86 -0.70
C PHE A 40 -5.30 4.92 -0.15
N GLU A 41 -4.89 5.57 0.93
CA GLU A 41 -5.59 6.71 1.51
C GLU A 41 -4.64 7.90 1.53
N ILE A 42 -4.94 8.89 0.69
CA ILE A 42 -4.25 10.18 0.67
C ILE A 42 -4.95 11.10 1.66
N ARG A 43 -4.17 11.68 2.57
CA ARG A 43 -4.67 12.58 3.60
C ARG A 43 -3.94 13.90 3.52
N THR A 44 -4.72 14.98 3.50
CA THR A 44 -4.22 16.35 3.48
C THR A 44 -4.73 17.06 4.72
N TYR A 45 -3.80 17.50 5.56
CA TYR A 45 -4.08 18.19 6.80
C TYR A 45 -3.69 19.66 6.63
N THR A 46 -4.63 20.56 6.89
CA THR A 46 -4.34 21.98 7.07
C THR A 46 -4.14 22.25 8.55
N ALA A 47 -2.91 22.59 8.91
CA ALA A 47 -2.54 23.02 10.24
C ALA A 47 -3.13 24.42 10.53
N ALA A 48 -3.45 24.67 11.80
CA ALA A 48 -3.71 26.03 12.26
C ALA A 48 -2.44 26.90 12.10
N GLU A 49 -2.63 28.22 12.06
CA GLU A 49 -1.53 29.19 11.86
C GLU A 49 -0.38 28.95 12.84
N GLY A 50 0.85 28.81 12.32
CA GLY A 50 2.05 28.53 13.10
C GLY A 50 2.13 27.14 13.76
N LYS A 51 1.14 26.24 13.53
CA LYS A 51 1.08 24.93 14.20
C LYS A 51 1.66 23.76 13.40
N LEU A 52 2.09 23.97 12.15
CA LEU A 52 2.68 22.89 11.33
C LEU A 52 3.88 22.19 12.00
N PRO A 53 4.82 22.89 12.68
CA PRO A 53 5.90 22.23 13.42
C PRO A 53 5.40 21.32 14.54
N ALA A 54 4.40 21.77 15.32
CA ALA A 54 3.81 20.96 16.39
C ALA A 54 3.04 19.75 15.84
N LEU A 55 2.34 19.94 14.72
CA LEU A 55 1.63 18.85 14.03
C LEU A 55 2.61 17.77 13.55
N THR A 56 3.70 18.18 12.89
CA THR A 56 4.71 17.24 12.39
C THR A 56 5.48 16.55 13.51
N ALA A 57 5.75 17.24 14.63
CA ALA A 57 6.33 16.62 15.83
C ALA A 57 5.43 15.50 16.38
N ARG A 58 4.12 15.76 16.54
CA ARG A 58 3.17 14.72 16.97
C ARG A 58 3.17 13.49 16.05
N PHE A 59 3.30 13.71 14.74
CA PHE A 59 3.39 12.61 13.80
C PHE A 59 4.65 11.78 14.01
N ARG A 60 5.80 12.45 14.09
CA ARG A 60 7.12 11.84 14.29
C ARG A 60 7.20 11.03 15.59
N ASP A 61 6.70 11.62 16.67
CA ASP A 61 6.93 11.10 18.02
C ASP A 61 5.87 10.06 18.43
N HIS A 62 4.68 10.11 17.82
CA HIS A 62 3.54 9.28 18.22
C HIS A 62 2.80 8.64 17.05
N THR A 63 2.28 9.45 16.11
CA THR A 63 1.23 9.00 15.18
C THR A 63 1.69 7.87 14.26
N VAL A 64 2.91 7.93 13.71
CA VAL A 64 3.41 6.92 12.75
C VAL A 64 3.44 5.51 13.37
N LYS A 65 3.96 5.39 14.60
CA LYS A 65 4.00 4.11 15.33
C LYS A 65 2.62 3.61 15.71
N LEU A 66 1.71 4.54 16.08
CA LEU A 66 0.33 4.18 16.40
C LEU A 66 -0.43 3.74 15.15
N PHE A 67 -0.14 4.29 13.97
CA PHE A 67 -0.71 3.79 12.72
C PHE A 67 -0.33 2.33 12.47
N GLU A 68 0.95 2.00 12.64
CA GLU A 68 1.45 0.62 12.51
C GLU A 68 0.81 -0.32 13.52
N LYS A 69 0.70 0.11 14.79
CA LYS A 69 0.01 -0.63 15.86
C LYS A 69 -1.42 -1.00 15.48
N HIS A 70 -2.11 -0.13 14.74
CA HIS A 70 -3.50 -0.34 14.29
C HIS A 70 -3.60 -0.93 12.88
N GLY A 71 -2.52 -1.46 12.32
CA GLY A 71 -2.53 -2.21 11.06
C GLY A 71 -2.55 -1.34 9.79
N MET A 72 -2.24 -0.05 9.90
CA MET A 72 -2.08 0.84 8.75
C MET A 72 -0.62 0.82 8.29
N THR A 73 -0.39 0.81 6.97
CA THR A 73 0.96 0.87 6.41
C THR A 73 1.31 2.31 6.04
N ASN A 74 2.40 2.83 6.56
CA ASN A 74 2.90 4.18 6.24
C ASN A 74 3.61 4.17 4.87
N ILE A 75 3.15 5.00 3.92
CA ILE A 75 3.74 5.08 2.57
C ILE A 75 4.68 6.29 2.43
N GLY A 76 4.25 7.45 2.92
CA GLY A 76 5.10 8.64 2.89
C GLY A 76 4.41 9.89 3.42
N TYR A 77 5.21 10.91 3.69
CA TYR A 77 4.82 12.18 4.32
C TYR A 77 5.57 13.33 3.66
N TRP A 78 4.86 14.41 3.35
CA TRP A 78 5.40 15.58 2.67
C TRP A 78 4.77 16.86 3.19
N THR A 79 5.55 17.95 3.17
CA THR A 79 5.03 19.32 3.19
C THR A 79 5.21 19.91 1.80
N PRO A 80 4.23 20.64 1.25
CA PRO A 80 4.41 21.35 -0.02
C PRO A 80 5.59 22.33 0.04
N GLN A 81 6.18 22.65 -1.11
CA GLN A 81 7.26 23.65 -1.18
C GLN A 81 6.72 25.07 -1.39
N ASP A 82 5.60 25.20 -2.08
CA ASP A 82 5.05 26.50 -2.48
C ASP A 82 4.09 27.11 -1.45
N ALA A 83 4.18 28.42 -1.27
CA ALA A 83 3.27 29.19 -0.43
C ALA A 83 1.88 29.32 -1.11
N PRO A 84 0.79 29.38 -0.32
CA PRO A 84 0.76 29.38 1.15
C PRO A 84 0.82 27.97 1.78
N LEU A 85 0.74 26.91 0.98
CA LEU A 85 0.57 25.55 1.49
C LEU A 85 1.79 25.04 2.25
N SER A 86 3.01 25.45 1.88
CA SER A 86 4.25 25.07 2.55
C SER A 86 4.30 25.45 4.04
N GLN A 87 3.49 26.40 4.46
CA GLN A 87 3.44 26.88 5.84
C GLN A 87 2.41 26.16 6.70
N THR A 88 1.45 25.47 6.08
CA THR A 88 0.27 24.96 6.77
C THR A 88 -0.08 23.52 6.45
N THR A 89 0.52 22.91 5.42
CA THR A 89 0.01 21.65 4.89
C THR A 89 0.92 20.46 5.17
N LEU A 90 0.33 19.39 5.70
CA LEU A 90 0.95 18.05 5.76
C LEU A 90 0.14 17.11 4.85
N ILE A 91 0.81 16.51 3.87
CA ILE A 91 0.28 15.49 2.97
C ILE A 91 0.89 14.16 3.36
N TYR A 92 0.10 13.10 3.46
CA TYR A 92 0.62 11.76 3.67
C TYR A 92 -0.27 10.70 3.05
N VAL A 93 0.32 9.52 2.85
CA VAL A 93 -0.36 8.38 2.27
C VAL A 93 -0.24 7.18 3.20
N LEU A 94 -1.36 6.51 3.42
CA LEU A 94 -1.44 5.20 4.07
C LEU A 94 -1.87 4.15 3.04
N ALA A 95 -1.43 2.91 3.23
CA ALA A 95 -2.01 1.76 2.54
C ALA A 95 -2.77 0.88 3.53
N HIS A 96 -3.91 0.38 3.09
CA HIS A 96 -4.82 -0.49 3.83
C HIS A 96 -5.11 -1.74 3.02
N GLN A 97 -5.42 -2.85 3.69
CA GLN A 97 -5.82 -4.09 3.02
C GLN A 97 -7.17 -3.95 2.29
N SER A 98 -8.09 -3.16 2.84
CA SER A 98 -9.39 -2.85 2.25
C SER A 98 -9.98 -1.58 2.91
N ARG A 99 -11.13 -1.12 2.40
CA ARG A 99 -11.90 -0.02 3.00
C ARG A 99 -12.43 -0.36 4.40
N GLU A 100 -12.84 -1.60 4.61
CA GLU A 100 -13.33 -2.12 5.88
C GLU A 100 -12.20 -2.25 6.89
N ALA A 101 -11.03 -2.74 6.45
CA ALA A 101 -9.82 -2.78 7.27
C ALA A 101 -9.41 -1.36 7.70
N ALA A 102 -9.39 -0.40 6.77
CA ALA A 102 -9.10 1.00 7.07
C ALA A 102 -10.06 1.57 8.14
N LYS A 103 -11.36 1.30 8.01
CA LYS A 103 -12.35 1.72 9.01
C LYS A 103 -12.02 1.16 10.38
N LYS A 104 -11.77 -0.15 10.49
CA LYS A 104 -11.42 -0.81 11.75
C LYS A 104 -10.14 -0.24 12.36
N SER A 105 -9.10 -0.04 11.55
CA SER A 105 -7.83 0.56 11.96
C SER A 105 -8.00 1.98 12.50
N TRP A 106 -8.77 2.82 11.81
CA TRP A 106 -9.05 4.17 12.25
C TRP A 106 -9.88 4.22 13.53
N ASP A 107 -10.86 3.33 13.68
CA ASP A 107 -11.66 3.22 14.90
C ASP A 107 -10.79 2.76 16.09
N GLY A 108 -9.90 1.80 15.88
CA GLY A 108 -8.90 1.38 16.86
C GLY A 108 -7.96 2.53 17.26
N PHE A 109 -7.38 3.20 16.27
CA PHE A 109 -6.47 4.33 16.47
C PHE A 109 -7.10 5.46 17.29
N ARG A 110 -8.33 5.87 16.97
CA ARG A 110 -9.00 6.98 17.68
C ARG A 110 -9.34 6.63 19.14
N ASN A 111 -9.55 5.35 19.42
CA ASN A 111 -9.87 4.85 20.76
C ASN A 111 -8.62 4.44 21.55
N ASP A 112 -7.42 4.51 20.96
CA ASP A 112 -6.19 4.17 21.65
C ASP A 112 -5.87 5.19 22.75
N PRO A 113 -5.70 4.77 24.02
CA PRO A 113 -5.35 5.67 25.11
C PRO A 113 -4.03 6.44 24.88
N GLU A 114 -3.05 5.84 24.20
CA GLU A 114 -1.78 6.50 23.88
C GLU A 114 -1.99 7.63 22.86
N TRP A 115 -2.87 7.40 21.86
CA TRP A 115 -3.27 8.46 20.92
C TRP A 115 -4.02 9.58 21.63
N GLN A 116 -5.01 9.25 22.46
CA GLN A 116 -5.80 10.25 23.18
C GLN A 116 -4.93 11.12 24.07
N LYS A 117 -3.97 10.52 24.78
CA LYS A 117 -2.97 11.24 25.59
C LYS A 117 -2.09 12.14 24.71
N ALA A 118 -1.48 11.59 23.66
CA ALA A 118 -0.62 12.37 22.76
C ALA A 118 -1.37 13.53 22.10
N LYS A 119 -2.62 13.32 21.68
CA LYS A 119 -3.48 14.37 21.14
C LYS A 119 -3.72 15.45 22.18
N ALA A 120 -4.20 15.09 23.37
CA ALA A 120 -4.49 16.05 24.45
C ALA A 120 -3.25 16.86 24.84
N GLU A 121 -2.09 16.22 24.96
CA GLU A 121 -0.83 16.91 25.28
C GLU A 121 -0.38 17.87 24.17
N SER A 122 -0.47 17.43 22.92
CA SER A 122 -0.09 18.25 21.76
C SER A 122 -1.02 19.44 21.49
N GLU A 123 -2.29 19.35 21.90
CA GLU A 123 -3.34 20.34 21.64
C GLU A 123 -3.65 21.23 22.84
N LYS A 124 -2.82 21.19 23.90
CA LYS A 124 -2.96 22.09 25.08
C LYS A 124 -3.01 23.57 24.69
N ASN A 125 -2.30 23.93 23.62
CA ASN A 125 -2.25 25.29 23.09
C ASN A 125 -3.19 25.50 21.90
N GLY A 126 -4.32 24.79 21.88
CA GLY A 126 -5.33 24.81 20.84
C GLY A 126 -5.18 23.71 19.78
N PRO A 127 -6.19 23.54 18.91
CA PRO A 127 -6.19 22.52 17.86
C PRO A 127 -5.00 22.68 16.91
N LEU A 128 -4.36 21.57 16.52
CA LEU A 128 -3.25 21.62 15.56
C LEU A 128 -3.72 21.71 14.11
N THR A 129 -4.95 21.29 13.82
CA THR A 129 -5.51 21.24 12.46
C THR A 129 -6.84 21.97 12.37
N THR A 130 -7.05 22.71 11.30
CA THR A 130 -8.32 23.37 10.95
C THR A 130 -9.13 22.57 9.95
N LYS A 131 -8.47 21.77 9.10
CA LYS A 131 -9.10 20.94 8.08
C LYS A 131 -8.36 19.62 7.92
N VAL A 132 -9.11 18.56 7.68
CA VAL A 132 -8.60 17.23 7.36
C VAL A 132 -9.40 16.67 6.18
N GLU A 133 -8.69 16.32 5.11
CA GLU A 133 -9.24 15.68 3.93
C GLU A 133 -8.70 14.25 3.81
N SER A 134 -9.53 13.34 3.30
CA SER A 134 -9.20 11.92 3.11
C SER A 134 -9.81 11.46 1.79
N VAL A 135 -8.95 10.98 0.90
CA VAL A 135 -9.31 10.44 -0.41
C VAL A 135 -8.74 9.04 -0.50
N PHE A 136 -9.60 8.07 -0.84
CA PHE A 136 -9.15 6.71 -1.08
C PHE A 136 -9.02 6.48 -2.57
N ALA A 137 -7.97 5.77 -2.97
CA ALA A 137 -7.60 5.55 -4.35
C ALA A 137 -7.13 4.12 -4.56
N ASP A 138 -7.49 3.59 -5.72
CA ASP A 138 -6.92 2.36 -6.25
C ASP A 138 -5.68 2.71 -7.10
N PRO A 139 -4.63 1.86 -7.08
CA PRO A 139 -3.48 2.05 -7.95
C PRO A 139 -3.90 1.82 -9.41
N THR A 140 -3.40 2.66 -10.32
CA THR A 140 -3.53 2.42 -11.75
C THR A 140 -2.66 1.24 -12.20
N ASP A 141 -2.92 0.68 -13.37
CA ASP A 141 -2.18 -0.45 -13.93
C ASP A 141 -0.70 -0.16 -14.19
N PHE A 142 -0.35 1.10 -14.47
CA PHE A 142 1.03 1.60 -14.62
C PHE A 142 1.66 2.08 -13.31
N SER A 143 0.96 2.05 -12.17
CA SER A 143 1.55 2.40 -10.88
C SER A 143 2.62 1.37 -10.49
N PRO A 144 3.84 1.81 -10.12
CA PRO A 144 4.86 0.89 -9.60
C PRO A 144 4.49 0.32 -8.23
N MET A 145 3.58 0.97 -7.50
CA MET A 145 3.07 0.54 -6.21
C MET A 145 1.63 0.05 -6.37
N LYS A 146 1.37 -1.22 -6.01
CA LYS A 146 0.07 -1.90 -6.09
C LYS A 146 -0.29 -2.54 -4.75
#